data_AF-B7GRJ4-F1
#
_entry.id   AF-B7GRJ4-F1
#
_cell.length_a   1.000
_cell.length_b   1.000
_cell.length_c   1.000
_cell.angle_alpha   90.00
_cell.angle_beta   90.00
_cell.angle_gamma   90.00
#
_symmetry.space_group_name_H-M   'P 1'
#
loop_
_entity.id
_entity.type
_entity.pdbx_description
1 polymer ?
#
loop_
_entity_poly.entity_id
_entity_poly.type
_entity_poly.pdbx_seq_one_letter_code
_entity_poly.pdbx_strand_id
1 'polypeptide(L)'
;MTDYSQWLETVSEAVRPAKGRHHPRRAVRVLLRRHGHRIRGRHRLHRPSEEFVKANVRITAVMALGCVASVIALLFATASGPNGVEPFATHTENMYGIEHLRCDGADCPAYDLPADNTPAGWLKDGRLEQGRFIVDGHRVGLAGPDGELLKPVKR
;
A
#
# COMPACT_ATOMS: atom_id res chain seq x y z
N MET A 1 -0.93 2.13 -27.65
CA MET A 1 -1.42 2.83 -26.44
C MET A 1 -2.66 2.13 -25.96
N THR A 2 -2.92 2.18 -24.67
CA THR A 2 -3.98 1.42 -24.00
C THR A 2 -4.88 2.37 -23.23
N ASP A 3 -6.17 2.06 -23.16
CA ASP A 3 -7.20 2.91 -22.57
C ASP A 3 -7.28 2.69 -21.05
N TYR A 4 -7.09 3.75 -20.25
CA TYR A 4 -7.12 3.74 -18.79
C TYR A 4 -8.42 4.35 -18.23
N SER A 5 -9.42 4.65 -19.07
CA SER A 5 -10.69 5.27 -18.64
C SER A 5 -11.37 4.48 -17.52
N GLN A 6 -11.48 3.16 -17.65
CA GLN A 6 -12.09 2.30 -16.62
C GLN A 6 -11.28 2.27 -15.31
N TRP A 7 -9.95 2.29 -15.39
CA TRP A 7 -9.10 2.38 -14.20
C TRP A 7 -9.28 3.73 -13.51
N LEU A 8 -9.29 4.83 -14.27
CA LEU A 8 -9.53 6.18 -13.76
C LEU A 8 -10.91 6.34 -13.10
N GLU A 9 -11.95 5.74 -13.68
CA GLU A 9 -13.28 5.71 -13.06
C GLU A 9 -13.25 5.01 -11.70
N THR A 10 -12.58 3.85 -11.63
CA THR A 10 -12.42 3.07 -10.39
C THR A 10 -11.66 3.86 -9.33
N VAL A 11 -10.56 4.51 -9.72
CA VAL A 11 -9.80 5.41 -8.85
C VAL A 11 -10.68 6.57 -8.36
N SER A 12 -11.42 7.22 -9.25
CA SER A 12 -12.26 8.36 -8.91
C SER A 12 -13.35 8.01 -7.88
N GLU A 13 -13.92 6.81 -7.98
CA GLU A 13 -14.92 6.32 -7.03
C GLU A 13 -14.32 5.96 -5.68
N ALA A 14 -13.11 5.38 -5.68
CA ALA A 14 -12.41 5.03 -4.45
C ALA A 14 -11.82 6.23 -3.71
N VAL A 15 -11.35 7.25 -4.43
CA VAL A 15 -10.74 8.45 -3.86
C VAL A 15 -11.79 9.53 -3.56
N ARG A 16 -13.03 9.36 -4.03
CA ARG A 16 -14.15 10.27 -3.72
C ARG A 16 -14.24 10.47 -2.21
N PRO A 17 -14.12 11.71 -1.70
CA PRO A 17 -14.29 11.97 -0.29
C PRO A 17 -15.72 11.58 0.08
N ALA A 18 -15.86 10.58 0.96
CA ALA A 18 -17.16 10.20 1.50
C ALA A 18 -17.82 11.45 2.07
N LYS A 19 -18.79 12.01 1.35
CA LYS A 19 -19.68 13.06 1.86
C LYS A 19 -20.45 12.43 3.02
N GLY A 20 -19.99 12.70 4.24
CA GLY A 20 -20.75 12.43 5.46
C GLY A 20 -20.41 11.14 6.22
N ARG A 21 -19.15 10.90 6.60
CA ARG A 21 -18.87 10.02 7.75
C ARG A 21 -18.07 10.72 8.85
N HIS A 22 -18.73 10.84 9.99
CA HIS A 22 -18.23 11.41 11.23
C HIS A 22 -16.80 10.94 11.57
N HIS A 23 -15.96 11.92 11.90
CA HIS A 23 -14.62 11.70 12.44
C HIS A 23 -14.62 10.72 13.63
N PRO A 24 -13.82 9.63 13.58
CA PRO A 24 -13.67 8.69 14.70
C PRO A 24 -12.88 9.26 15.89
N ARG A 25 -12.47 10.55 15.83
CA ARG A 25 -11.68 11.23 16.88
C ARG A 25 -12.38 11.30 18.25
N ARG A 26 -13.70 11.07 18.33
CA ARG A 26 -14.42 11.01 19.62
C ARG A 26 -14.34 9.66 20.33
N ALA A 27 -14.19 8.54 19.62
CA ALA A 27 -14.18 7.21 20.26
C ALA A 27 -12.89 6.95 21.06
N VAL A 28 -11.75 7.42 20.55
CA VAL A 28 -10.43 7.27 21.20
C VAL A 28 -10.36 8.04 22.53
N ARG A 29 -11.06 9.17 22.66
CA ARG A 29 -11.05 9.99 23.88
C ARG A 29 -11.83 9.36 25.04
N VAL A 30 -12.82 8.50 24.75
CA VAL A 30 -13.64 7.83 25.78
C VAL A 30 -12.91 6.61 26.35
N LEU A 31 -12.17 5.87 25.53
CA LEU A 31 -11.40 4.70 25.98
C LEU A 31 -10.20 5.08 26.87
N LEU A 32 -9.50 6.18 26.56
CA LEU A 32 -8.36 6.64 27.35
C LEU A 32 -8.75 7.13 28.76
N ARG A 33 -9.97 7.65 28.96
CA ARG A 33 -10.43 8.07 30.30
C ARG A 33 -10.82 6.90 31.20
N ARG A 34 -11.22 5.74 30.64
CA ARG A 34 -11.66 4.58 31.44
C ARG A 34 -10.49 3.75 31.97
N HIS A 35 -9.33 3.79 31.32
CA HIS A 35 -8.13 3.05 31.73
C HIS A 35 -7.15 3.82 32.64
N GLY A 36 -7.23 5.15 32.70
CA GLY A 36 -6.31 5.97 33.52
C GLY A 36 -6.49 5.87 35.03
N HIS A 37 -7.55 5.22 35.53
CA HIS A 37 -7.90 5.27 36.96
C HIS A 37 -7.51 4.02 37.77
N ARG A 38 -6.82 3.03 37.18
CA ARG A 38 -6.58 1.73 37.84
C ARG A 38 -5.13 1.40 38.20
N ILE A 39 -4.18 2.32 37.98
CA ILE A 39 -2.76 2.08 38.32
C ILE A 39 -2.36 2.91 39.54
N ARG A 40 -2.94 2.58 40.70
CA ARG A 40 -2.37 2.91 42.02
C ARG A 40 -2.55 1.70 42.92
N GLY A 41 -1.52 0.85 42.95
CA GLY A 41 -1.50 -0.35 43.77
C GLY A 41 -0.10 -0.92 43.95
N ARG A 42 0.61 -0.40 44.96
CA ARG A 42 1.64 -1.07 45.80
C ARG A 42 2.45 -2.21 45.17
N HIS A 43 3.71 -1.92 44.85
CA HIS A 43 4.76 -2.94 44.76
C HIS A 43 5.30 -3.27 46.18
N ARG A 44 5.08 -4.50 46.65
CA ARG A 44 6.02 -5.19 47.55
C ARG A 44 6.66 -6.31 46.75
N LEU A 45 7.99 -6.27 46.65
CA LEU A 45 8.81 -7.29 45.99
C LEU A 45 8.69 -8.61 46.75
N HIS A 46 8.05 -9.59 46.11
CA HIS A 46 8.18 -11.00 46.49
C HIS A 46 8.83 -11.75 45.34
N ARG A 47 9.78 -12.62 45.68
CA ARG A 47 10.63 -13.39 44.76
C ARG A 47 9.73 -14.22 43.82
N PRO A 48 9.91 -14.19 42.49
CA PRO A 48 8.99 -14.85 41.58
C PRO A 48 9.13 -16.37 41.70
N SER A 49 8.01 -17.06 41.95
CA SER A 49 7.91 -18.52 41.87
C SER A 49 7.94 -18.98 40.40
N GLU A 50 8.32 -20.23 40.15
CA GLU A 50 8.45 -20.81 38.79
C GLU A 50 7.17 -20.69 37.94
N GLU A 51 6.01 -20.69 38.59
CA GLU A 51 4.69 -20.46 37.96
C GLU A 51 4.57 -19.05 37.34
N PHE A 52 5.22 -18.04 37.94
CA PHE A 52 5.27 -16.68 37.41
C PHE A 52 6.12 -16.59 36.14
N VAL A 53 7.19 -17.39 36.05
CA VAL A 53 8.06 -17.45 34.86
C VAL A 53 7.33 -18.10 33.70
N LYS A 54 6.62 -19.22 33.93
CA LYS A 54 5.79 -19.88 32.88
C LYS A 54 4.66 -18.98 32.38
N ALA A 55 3.99 -18.25 33.28
CA ALA A 55 2.94 -17.31 32.89
C ALA A 55 3.48 -16.15 32.06
N ASN A 56 4.64 -15.58 32.43
CA ASN A 56 5.28 -14.51 31.68
C ASN A 56 5.76 -14.96 30.29
N VAL A 57 6.28 -16.18 30.14
CA VAL A 57 6.64 -16.75 28.83
C VAL A 57 5.42 -16.90 27.93
N ARG A 58 4.28 -17.39 28.47
CA ARG A 58 3.03 -17.51 27.70
C ARG A 58 2.49 -16.15 27.25
N ILE A 59 2.51 -15.14 28.14
CA ILE A 59 2.08 -13.78 27.81
C ILE A 59 3.00 -13.17 26.74
N THR A 60 4.31 -13.39 26.85
CA THR A 60 5.29 -12.90 25.87
C THR A 60 5.13 -13.57 24.51
N ALA A 61 4.85 -14.87 24.48
CA ALA A 61 4.59 -15.62 23.25
C ALA A 61 3.30 -15.16 22.54
N VAL A 62 2.22 -14.90 23.28
CA VAL A 62 0.95 -14.38 22.72
C VAL A 62 1.14 -12.96 22.17
N MET A 63 1.90 -12.11 22.86
CA MET A 63 2.24 -10.75 22.38
C MET A 63 3.10 -10.80 21.11
N ALA A 64 4.08 -11.70 21.04
CA ALA A 64 4.91 -11.88 19.84
C ALA A 64 4.10 -12.37 18.63
N LEU A 65 3.19 -13.33 18.82
CA LEU A 65 2.27 -13.80 17.78
C LEU A 65 1.31 -12.70 17.30
N GLY A 66 0.79 -11.87 18.21
CA GLY A 66 -0.03 -10.71 17.87
C GLY A 66 0.72 -9.66 17.05
N CYS A 67 2.00 -9.41 17.36
CA CYS A 67 2.85 -8.50 16.60
C CYS A 67 3.10 -9.00 15.16
N VAL A 68 3.33 -10.30 14.97
CA VAL A 68 3.56 -10.87 13.63
C VAL A 68 2.30 -10.76 12.76
N ALA A 69 1.12 -11.08 13.30
CA ALA A 69 -0.14 -10.91 12.59
C ALA A 69 -0.44 -9.43 12.25
N SER A 70 -0.09 -8.52 13.14
CA SER A 70 -0.21 -7.07 12.92
C SER A 70 0.72 -6.56 11.83
N VAL A 71 1.97 -7.05 11.77
CA VAL A 71 2.94 -6.68 10.71
C VAL A 71 2.50 -7.24 9.36
N ILE A 72 2.01 -8.49 9.32
CA ILE A 72 1.49 -9.11 8.10
C ILE A 72 0.26 -8.35 7.58
N ALA A 73 -0.69 -8.01 8.46
CA ALA A 73 -1.85 -7.21 8.08
C ALA A 73 -1.46 -5.81 7.59
N LEU A 74 -0.43 -5.19 8.17
CA LEU A 74 0.10 -3.91 7.70
C LEU A 74 0.70 -4.03 6.29
N LEU A 75 1.45 -5.11 6.02
CA LEU A 75 2.05 -5.40 4.71
C LEU A 75 0.99 -5.64 3.62
N PHE A 76 -0.10 -6.35 3.94
CA PHE A 76 -1.22 -6.53 3.01
C PHE A 76 -2.01 -5.23 2.80
N ALA A 77 -2.22 -4.44 3.86
CA ALA A 77 -2.90 -3.14 3.74
C ALA A 77 -2.11 -2.11 2.93
N THR A 78 -0.78 -2.27 2.77
CA THR A 78 0.04 -1.40 1.92
C THR A 78 0.06 -1.80 0.45
N ALA A 79 -0.32 -3.05 0.11
CA ALA A 79 -0.34 -3.52 -1.28
C ALA A 79 -1.63 -3.12 -2.01
N SER A 80 -2.70 -2.83 -1.28
CA SER A 80 -3.98 -2.39 -1.82
C SER A 80 -4.18 -0.92 -1.49
N GLY A 81 -4.39 -0.07 -2.49
CA GLY A 81 -4.66 1.34 -2.29
C GLY A 81 -5.96 1.62 -1.52
N PRO A 82 -6.36 2.90 -1.35
CA PRO A 82 -7.63 3.24 -0.74
C PRO A 82 -8.75 2.45 -1.44
N ASN A 83 -9.52 1.71 -0.63
CA ASN A 83 -10.63 0.86 -1.07
C ASN A 83 -10.27 -0.28 -2.04
N GLY A 84 -9.03 -0.79 -2.00
CA GLY A 84 -8.64 -1.96 -2.78
C GLY A 84 -8.32 -1.67 -4.25
N VAL A 85 -8.20 -0.39 -4.62
CA VAL A 85 -7.81 -0.01 -5.98
C VAL A 85 -6.33 -0.28 -6.21
N GLU A 86 -6.04 -0.91 -7.34
CA GLU A 86 -4.69 -1.21 -7.79
C GLU A 86 -3.96 0.10 -8.18
N PRO A 87 -2.74 0.34 -7.66
CA PRO A 87 -1.94 1.50 -8.06
C PRO A 87 -1.61 1.50 -9.56
N PHE A 88 -1.38 2.68 -10.11
CA PHE A 88 -1.05 2.88 -11.53
C PHE A 88 0.10 2.00 -12.01
N ALA A 89 1.17 1.90 -11.20
CA ALA A 89 2.35 1.11 -11.53
C ALA A 89 1.99 -0.37 -11.74
N THR A 90 1.29 -0.96 -10.77
CA THR A 90 0.86 -2.36 -10.82
C THR A 90 -0.12 -2.61 -11.98
N HIS A 91 -1.06 -1.69 -12.20
CA HIS A 91 -1.99 -1.80 -13.32
C HIS A 91 -1.27 -1.80 -14.67
N THR A 92 -0.28 -0.91 -14.82
CA THR A 92 0.53 -0.79 -16.03
C THR A 92 1.45 -1.99 -16.22
N GLU A 93 2.08 -2.47 -15.16
CA GLU A 93 2.90 -3.69 -15.14
C GLU A 93 2.10 -4.89 -15.66
N ASN A 94 0.89 -5.08 -15.14
CA ASN A 94 -0.02 -6.14 -15.58
C ASN A 94 -0.43 -6.00 -17.05
N MET A 95 -0.72 -4.77 -17.51
CA MET A 95 -1.15 -4.51 -18.88
C MET A 95 -0.05 -4.74 -19.92
N TYR A 96 1.20 -4.44 -19.58
CA TYR A 96 2.34 -4.55 -20.51
C TYR A 96 3.23 -5.78 -20.26
N GLY A 97 2.94 -6.57 -19.22
CA GLY A 97 3.76 -7.74 -18.85
C GLY A 97 5.18 -7.35 -18.47
N ILE A 98 5.32 -6.27 -17.71
CA ILE A 98 6.59 -5.72 -17.22
C ILE A 98 6.56 -5.70 -15.69
N GLU A 99 7.72 -5.47 -15.08
CA GLU A 99 7.87 -5.44 -13.62
C GLU A 99 8.67 -4.21 -13.18
N HIS A 100 8.54 -3.82 -11.91
CA HIS A 100 9.32 -2.76 -11.28
C HIS A 100 9.32 -1.43 -12.04
N LEU A 101 8.14 -1.01 -12.49
CA LEU A 101 7.93 0.23 -13.20
C LEU A 101 8.24 1.46 -12.33
N ARG A 102 9.09 2.36 -12.84
CA ARG A 102 9.51 3.60 -12.19
C ARG A 102 9.31 4.79 -13.13
N CYS A 103 8.96 5.95 -12.55
CA CYS A 103 8.74 7.21 -13.25
C CYS A 103 9.82 8.21 -12.81
N ASP A 104 10.55 8.79 -13.76
CA ASP A 104 11.62 9.77 -13.53
C ASP A 104 12.64 9.34 -12.45
N GLY A 105 13.00 8.06 -12.45
CA GLY A 105 13.91 7.47 -11.46
C GLY A 105 13.30 7.28 -10.06
N ALA A 106 12.03 7.62 -9.86
CA ALA A 106 11.28 7.49 -8.63
C ALA A 106 10.04 6.59 -8.81
N ASP A 107 9.20 6.50 -7.77
CA ASP A 107 7.96 5.74 -7.84
C ASP A 107 6.92 6.53 -8.64
N CYS A 108 6.15 5.84 -9.48
CA CYS A 108 5.09 6.47 -10.27
C CYS A 108 3.94 7.00 -9.38
N PRO A 109 3.17 8.01 -9.85
CA PRO A 109 1.97 8.45 -9.16
C PRO A 109 1.05 7.26 -8.87
N ALA A 110 0.61 7.10 -7.63
CA ALA A 110 -0.14 5.89 -7.25
C ALA A 110 -1.55 5.84 -7.86
N TYR A 111 -2.25 6.99 -7.93
CA TYR A 111 -3.66 7.08 -8.32
C TYR A 111 -3.93 8.17 -9.35
N ASP A 112 -2.91 8.53 -10.13
CA ASP A 112 -3.00 9.51 -11.22
C ASP A 112 -2.19 9.01 -12.41
N LEU A 113 -2.46 9.56 -13.60
CA LEU A 113 -1.59 9.33 -14.75
C LEU A 113 -0.31 10.17 -14.61
N PRO A 114 0.86 9.66 -15.03
CA PRO A 114 2.05 10.49 -15.18
C PRO A 114 1.82 11.53 -16.28
N ALA A 115 2.64 12.58 -16.28
CA ALA A 115 2.63 13.55 -17.37
C ALA A 115 3.06 12.90 -18.69
N ASP A 116 2.60 13.44 -19.82
CA ASP A 116 3.12 13.01 -21.12
C ASP A 116 4.64 13.19 -21.19
N ASN A 117 5.31 12.29 -21.93
CA ASN A 117 6.77 12.22 -22.04
C ASN A 117 7.55 12.01 -20.72
N THR A 118 6.88 11.64 -19.62
CA THR A 118 7.55 11.29 -18.36
C THR A 118 8.56 10.17 -18.60
N PRO A 119 9.86 10.35 -18.28
CA PRO A 119 10.85 9.28 -18.37
C PRO A 119 10.44 8.09 -17.51
N ALA A 120 10.68 6.88 -17.98
CA ALA A 120 10.29 5.67 -17.26
C ALA A 120 11.31 4.56 -17.44
N GLY A 121 11.41 3.71 -16.42
CA GLY A 121 12.21 2.49 -16.47
C GLY A 121 11.40 1.30 -15.97
N TRP A 122 11.60 0.14 -16.56
CA TRP A 122 10.91 -1.10 -16.18
C TRP A 122 11.78 -2.32 -16.46
N LEU A 123 11.46 -3.43 -15.82
CA LEU A 123 12.03 -4.74 -16.10
C LEU A 123 11.14 -5.50 -17.08
N LYS A 124 11.76 -6.03 -18.13
CA LYS A 124 11.11 -6.91 -19.10
C LYS A 124 12.04 -8.09 -19.37
N ASP A 125 11.54 -9.30 -19.17
CA ASP A 125 12.32 -10.54 -19.30
C ASP A 125 13.66 -10.49 -18.52
N GLY A 126 13.64 -9.90 -17.32
CA GLY A 126 14.81 -9.74 -16.45
C GLY A 126 15.81 -8.67 -16.88
N ARG A 127 15.52 -7.89 -17.93
CA ARG A 127 16.36 -6.79 -18.41
C ARG A 127 15.74 -5.45 -18.08
N LEU A 128 16.57 -4.52 -17.59
CA LEU A 128 16.17 -3.15 -17.34
C LEU A 128 16.10 -2.39 -18.66
N GLU A 129 14.90 -1.96 -19.02
CA GLU A 129 14.63 -1.09 -20.15
C GLU A 129 14.34 0.33 -19.67
N GLN A 130 14.74 1.31 -20.47
CA GLN A 130 14.51 2.73 -20.24
C GLN A 130 13.70 3.28 -21.41
N GLY A 131 12.76 4.16 -21.13
CA GLY A 131 11.86 4.72 -22.11
C GLY A 131 11.10 5.90 -21.54
N ARG A 132 9.87 6.09 -22.02
CA ARG A 132 9.00 7.17 -21.56
C ARG A 132 7.53 6.80 -21.69
N PHE A 133 6.69 7.48 -20.93
CA PHE A 133 5.26 7.47 -21.15
C PHE A 133 4.89 8.34 -22.34
N ILE A 134 3.95 7.85 -23.14
CA ILE A 134 3.19 8.65 -24.11
C ILE A 134 1.76 8.70 -23.56
N VAL A 135 1.25 9.89 -23.27
CA VAL A 135 -0.07 10.08 -22.65
C VAL A 135 -0.92 10.98 -23.54
N ASP A 136 -2.05 10.46 -23.99
CA ASP A 136 -3.05 11.16 -24.79
C ASP A 136 -4.42 11.03 -24.12
N GLY A 137 -4.79 12.04 -23.32
CA GLY A 137 -5.99 12.00 -22.49
C GLY A 137 -5.94 10.86 -21.48
N HIS A 138 -6.82 9.87 -21.64
CA HIS A 138 -6.87 8.65 -20.82
C HIS A 138 -6.09 7.48 -21.43
N ARG A 139 -5.40 7.68 -22.57
CA ARG A 139 -4.64 6.63 -23.23
C ARG A 139 -3.18 6.72 -22.82
N VAL A 140 -2.63 5.60 -22.41
CA VAL A 140 -1.25 5.49 -21.93
C VAL A 140 -0.48 4.53 -22.83
N GLY A 141 0.68 4.94 -23.30
CA GLY A 141 1.66 4.12 -24.01
C GLY A 141 2.98 4.11 -23.26
N LEU A 142 3.71 2.99 -23.32
CA LEU A 142 5.12 2.92 -22.96
C LEU A 142 5.93 2.89 -24.24
N ALA A 143 6.73 3.92 -24.49
CA ALA A 143 7.66 3.97 -25.61
C ALA A 143 9.05 3.56 -25.13
N GLY A 144 9.64 2.56 -25.78
CA GLY A 144 11.01 2.11 -25.55
C GLY A 144 12.05 3.18 -25.93
N PRO A 145 13.35 2.86 -25.78
CA PRO A 145 14.43 3.78 -26.08
C PRO A 145 14.54 4.12 -27.58
N ASP A 146 14.03 3.23 -28.44
CA ASP A 146 13.86 3.39 -29.88
C ASP A 146 12.62 4.21 -30.28
N GLY A 147 11.77 4.57 -29.30
CA GLY A 147 10.51 5.24 -29.53
C GLY A 147 9.37 4.32 -29.95
N GLU A 148 9.59 3.01 -30.04
CA GLU A 148 8.53 2.05 -30.36
C GLU A 148 7.63 1.83 -29.15
N LEU A 149 6.32 1.80 -29.39
CA LEU A 149 5.35 1.52 -28.35
C LEU A 149 5.34 0.02 -28.00
N LEU A 150 5.48 -0.27 -26.72
CA LEU A 150 5.26 -1.60 -26.19
C LEU A 150 3.83 -2.04 -26.49
N LYS A 151 3.69 -3.32 -26.84
CA LYS A 151 2.39 -3.94 -27.06
C LYS A 151 1.84 -4.42 -25.71
N PRO A 152 0.57 -4.13 -25.40
CA PRO A 152 -0.06 -4.71 -24.22
C PRO A 152 -0.13 -6.23 -24.37
N VAL A 153 0.03 -6.94 -23.26
CA VAL A 153 -0.12 -8.39 -23.21
C VAL A 153 -1.60 -8.69 -23.09
N LYS A 154 -2.18 -9.38 -24.09
CA LYS A 154 -3.52 -9.94 -23.95
C LYS A 154 -3.43 -11.08 -22.95
N ARG A 155 -3.96 -10.88 -21.74
CA ARG A 155 -4.32 -11.97 -20.84
C ARG A 155 -5.73 -12.45 -21.16
#